data_AF-A0A975T3Z7-F1
#
_entry.id   AF-A0A975T3Z7-F1
#
_cell.length_a   1.000
_cell.length_b   1.000
_cell.length_c   1.000
_cell.angle_alpha   90.00
_cell.angle_beta   90.00
_cell.angle_gamma   90.00
#
_symmetry.space_group_name_H-M   'P 1'
#
loop_
_entity.id
_entity.type
_entity.pdbx_description
1 polymer ?
#
loop_
_entity_poly.entity_id
_entity_poly.type
_entity_poly.pdbx_seq_one_letter_code
_entity_poly.pdbx_strand_id
1 'polypeptide(L)'
;MQQFENSNHNLQLTRNILQENIQILDDDSLPEKLYNWVMNKLSRATPIEARVIAVTLNSFSILIQHFPLGNIANNIEIAIIDYKIAAVISKQQSFLEEWASLQNNLGVAYTDRIKGIKSDNLEVAIVAFRDAITVRKKKNIQSNGRKL
;
A
#
# COMPACT_ATOMS: atom_id res chain seq x y z
N MET A 1 -21.06 12.57 -11.77
CA MET A 1 -20.25 13.80 -11.75
C MET A 1 -19.78 14.16 -10.33
N GLN A 2 -20.68 14.31 -9.34
CA GLN A 2 -20.31 14.69 -7.95
C GLN A 2 -19.26 13.80 -7.24
N GLN A 3 -19.27 12.47 -7.43
CA GLN A 3 -18.25 11.59 -6.81
C GLN A 3 -16.83 11.79 -7.37
N PHE A 4 -16.70 12.14 -8.66
CA PHE A 4 -15.40 12.38 -9.29
C PHE A 4 -14.82 13.73 -8.86
N GLU A 5 -15.64 14.78 -8.77
CA GLU A 5 -15.22 16.10 -8.27
C GLU A 5 -14.80 16.05 -6.80
N ASN A 6 -15.56 15.33 -5.95
CA ASN A 6 -15.19 15.11 -4.56
C ASN A 6 -13.89 14.29 -4.41
N SER A 7 -13.67 13.30 -5.29
CA SER A 7 -12.42 12.53 -5.28
C SER A 7 -11.21 13.38 -5.66
N ASN A 8 -11.35 14.28 -6.66
CA ASN A 8 -10.30 15.21 -7.07
C ASN A 8 -10.00 16.27 -6.00
N HIS A 9 -11.03 16.79 -5.34
CA HIS A 9 -10.84 17.75 -4.25
C HIS A 9 -10.12 17.10 -3.06
N ASN A 10 -10.51 15.88 -2.67
CA ASN A 10 -9.82 15.12 -1.62
C ASN A 10 -8.38 14.76 -2.00
N LEU A 11 -8.13 14.40 -3.26
CA LEU A 11 -6.78 14.19 -3.79
C LEU A 11 -5.92 15.46 -3.69
N GLN A 12 -6.48 16.62 -4.04
CA GLN A 12 -5.76 17.89 -3.95
C GLN A 12 -5.48 18.29 -2.50
N LEU A 13 -6.46 18.14 -1.60
CA LEU A 13 -6.27 18.38 -0.17
C LEU A 13 -5.17 17.46 0.40
N THR A 14 -5.19 16.18 0.04
CA THR A 14 -4.17 15.23 0.51
C THR A 14 -2.77 15.58 -0.01
N ARG A 15 -2.66 16.04 -1.27
CA ARG A 15 -1.39 16.55 -1.82
C ARG A 15 -0.89 17.80 -1.09
N ASN A 16 -1.79 18.72 -0.77
CA ASN A 16 -1.43 19.93 -0.03
C ASN A 16 -0.89 19.59 1.37
N ILE A 17 -1.55 18.65 2.08
CA ILE A 17 -1.08 18.17 3.38
C ILE A 17 0.32 17.53 3.26
N LEU A 18 0.56 16.69 2.25
CA LEU A 18 1.89 16.12 2.03
C LEU A 18 2.95 17.19 1.78
N GLN A 19 2.62 18.22 0.99
CA GLN A 19 3.53 19.33 0.70
C GLN A 19 3.88 20.15 1.94
N GLU A 20 2.91 20.37 2.83
CA GLU A 20 3.14 21.08 4.10
C GLU A 20 4.01 20.27 5.08
N ASN A 21 4.06 18.95 4.93
CA ASN A 21 4.72 18.03 5.87
C ASN A 21 5.97 17.36 5.28
N ILE A 22 6.61 17.96 4.26
CA ILE A 22 7.81 17.39 3.61
C ILE A 22 8.92 17.03 4.61
N GLN A 23 9.15 17.87 5.62
CA GLN A 23 10.16 17.60 6.66
C GLN A 23 9.88 16.30 7.43
N ILE A 24 8.61 15.93 7.61
CA ILE A 24 8.20 14.69 8.26
C ILE A 24 8.41 13.51 7.30
N LEU A 25 8.12 13.68 6.01
CA LEU A 25 8.35 12.64 4.98
C LEU A 25 9.84 12.32 4.82
N ASP A 26 10.69 13.33 4.99
CA ASP A 26 12.14 13.19 4.92
C ASP A 26 12.78 12.67 6.23
N ASP A 27 11.99 12.48 7.29
CA ASP A 27 12.46 11.94 8.58
C ASP A 27 12.71 10.43 8.48
N ASP A 28 13.97 10.02 8.60
CA ASP A 28 14.38 8.60 8.56
C ASP A 28 13.74 7.74 9.67
N SER A 29 13.23 8.35 10.74
CA SER A 29 12.51 7.64 11.82
C SER A 29 11.01 7.47 11.55
N LEU A 30 10.47 8.10 10.49
CA LEU A 30 9.05 8.00 10.13
C LEU A 30 8.57 6.55 9.96
N PRO A 31 9.30 5.65 9.27
CA PRO A 31 8.89 4.25 9.16
C PRO A 31 8.62 3.56 10.49
N GLU A 32 9.51 3.75 11.47
CA GLU A 32 9.37 3.15 12.80
C GLU A 32 8.17 3.74 13.54
N LYS A 33 8.01 5.07 13.49
CA LYS A 33 6.88 5.78 14.10
C LYS A 33 5.55 5.30 13.52
N LEU A 34 5.49 5.15 12.20
CA LEU A 34 4.31 4.71 11.47
C LEU A 34 3.94 3.27 11.81
N TYR A 35 4.92 2.37 11.82
CA TYR A 35 4.73 1.00 12.26
C TYR A 35 4.18 0.93 13.69
N ASN A 36 4.82 1.64 14.64
CA ASN A 36 4.39 1.66 16.04
C ASN A 36 2.97 2.22 16.20
N TRP A 37 2.62 3.29 15.48
CA TRP A 37 1.28 3.85 15.48
C TRP A 37 0.25 2.86 14.94
N VAL A 38 0.53 2.20 13.81
CA VAL A 38 -0.39 1.21 13.22
C VAL A 38 -0.61 0.05 14.19
N MET A 39 0.46 -0.50 14.78
CA MET A 39 0.35 -1.61 15.72
C MET A 39 -0.44 -1.23 16.99
N ASN A 40 -0.27 0.01 17.47
CA ASN A 40 -1.04 0.51 18.60
C ASN A 40 -2.54 0.69 18.28
N LYS A 41 -2.87 1.08 17.04
CA LYS A 41 -4.26 1.15 16.57
C LYS A 41 -4.87 -0.23 16.39
N LEU A 42 -4.15 -1.15 15.77
CA LEU A 42 -4.62 -2.52 15.50
C LEU A 42 -4.90 -3.32 16.77
N SER A 43 -4.14 -3.12 17.85
CA SER A 43 -4.36 -3.85 19.12
C SER A 43 -5.73 -3.60 19.75
N ARG A 44 -6.45 -2.56 19.31
CA ARG A 44 -7.79 -2.19 19.78
C ARG A 44 -8.86 -2.25 18.68
N ALA A 45 -8.48 -2.68 17.48
CA ALA A 45 -9.35 -2.61 16.30
C ALA A 45 -10.22 -3.86 16.14
N THR A 46 -11.47 -3.67 15.78
CA THR A 46 -12.34 -4.70 15.22
C THR A 46 -11.87 -5.10 13.82
N PRO A 47 -12.32 -6.25 13.28
CA PRO A 47 -11.99 -6.66 11.91
C PRO A 47 -12.34 -5.62 10.83
N ILE A 48 -13.45 -4.91 10.99
CA ILE A 48 -13.88 -3.86 10.06
C ILE A 48 -12.92 -2.67 10.13
N GLU A 49 -12.55 -2.22 11.34
CA GLU A 49 -11.59 -1.13 11.52
C GLU A 49 -10.21 -1.52 10.98
N ALA A 50 -9.75 -2.75 11.21
CA ALA A 50 -8.51 -3.27 10.64
C ALA A 50 -8.54 -3.22 9.10
N ARG A 51 -9.67 -3.58 8.47
CA ARG A 51 -9.86 -3.44 7.02
C ARG A 51 -9.74 -2.00 6.57
N VAL A 52 -10.39 -1.07 7.28
CA VAL A 52 -10.35 0.37 6.96
C VAL A 52 -8.92 0.91 7.06
N ILE A 53 -8.17 0.50 8.08
CA ILE A 53 -6.75 0.85 8.23
C ILE A 53 -5.95 0.36 7.01
N ALA A 54 -6.10 -0.90 6.61
CA ALA A 54 -5.39 -1.45 5.45
C ALA A 54 -5.74 -0.71 4.13
N VAL A 55 -7.01 -0.39 3.90
CA VAL A 55 -7.44 0.36 2.71
C VAL A 55 -6.90 1.79 2.71
N THR A 56 -6.86 2.42 3.88
CA THR A 56 -6.31 3.77 4.05
C THR A 56 -4.83 3.78 3.75
N LEU A 57 -4.07 2.84 4.32
CA LEU A 57 -2.64 2.67 4.05
C LEU A 57 -2.38 2.44 2.56
N ASN A 58 -3.16 1.57 1.91
CA ASN A 58 -3.02 1.36 0.46
C ASN A 58 -3.22 2.65 -0.35
N SER A 59 -4.25 3.43 -0.02
CA SER A 59 -4.57 4.67 -0.73
C SER A 59 -3.49 5.73 -0.55
N PHE A 60 -2.99 5.88 0.67
CA PHE A 60 -1.88 6.76 0.99
C PHE A 60 -0.59 6.31 0.28
N SER A 61 -0.29 5.01 0.28
CA SER A 61 0.88 4.43 -0.38
C SER A 61 0.91 4.74 -1.88
N ILE A 62 -0.23 4.61 -2.56
CA ILE A 62 -0.36 4.95 -3.99
C ILE A 62 -0.03 6.43 -4.22
N LEU A 63 -0.54 7.31 -3.34
CA LEU A 63 -0.32 8.74 -3.45
C LEU A 63 1.15 9.10 -3.23
N ILE A 64 1.75 8.63 -2.13
CA ILE A 64 3.10 9.02 -1.74
C ILE A 64 4.14 8.45 -2.70
N GLN A 65 3.96 7.22 -3.22
CA GLN A 65 4.84 6.63 -4.23
C GLN A 65 5.04 7.53 -5.46
N HIS A 66 4.00 8.26 -5.86
CA HIS A 66 4.00 9.13 -7.03
C HIS A 66 4.10 10.61 -6.67
N PHE A 67 4.38 10.95 -5.41
CA PHE A 67 4.48 12.33 -4.97
C PHE A 67 5.85 12.93 -5.39
N PRO A 68 5.87 13.98 -6.21
CA PRO A 68 7.10 14.46 -6.85
C PRO A 68 7.93 15.44 -6.00
N LEU A 69 7.45 15.79 -4.79
CA LEU A 69 8.12 16.74 -3.90
C LEU A 69 8.79 16.01 -2.72
N GLY A 70 9.77 16.67 -2.11
CA GLY A 70 10.60 16.09 -1.04
C GLY A 70 11.58 15.04 -1.59
N ASN A 71 12.06 14.16 -0.71
CA ASN A 71 12.93 13.07 -1.12
C ASN A 71 12.11 11.94 -1.75
N ILE A 72 12.10 11.87 -3.08
CA ILE A 72 11.37 10.85 -3.86
C ILE A 72 11.77 9.42 -3.45
N ALA A 73 13.05 9.19 -3.11
CA ALA A 73 13.47 7.87 -2.67
C ALA A 73 12.84 7.50 -1.32
N ASN A 74 12.73 8.45 -0.38
CA ASN A 74 12.03 8.24 0.89
C ASN A 74 10.53 8.02 0.68
N ASN A 75 9.89 8.77 -0.23
CA ASN A 75 8.49 8.59 -0.58
C ASN A 75 8.17 7.15 -1.03
N ILE A 76 9.05 6.55 -1.85
CA ILE A 76 8.90 5.16 -2.28
C ILE A 76 9.14 4.18 -1.11
N GLU A 77 10.13 4.43 -0.23
CA GLU A 77 10.32 3.57 0.95
C GLU A 77 9.11 3.61 1.89
N ILE A 78 8.50 4.78 2.11
CA ILE A 78 7.27 4.93 2.91
C ILE A 78 6.15 4.10 2.29
N ALA A 79 5.91 4.23 0.98
CA ALA A 79 4.90 3.44 0.27
C ALA A 79 5.14 1.92 0.41
N ILE A 80 6.39 1.46 0.25
CA ILE A 80 6.74 0.04 0.40
C ILE A 80 6.41 -0.46 1.81
N ILE A 81 6.72 0.33 2.84
CA ILE A 81 6.47 -0.05 4.24
C ILE A 81 4.98 -0.13 4.52
N ASP A 82 4.21 0.87 4.06
CA ASP A 82 2.77 0.89 4.25
C ASP A 82 2.04 -0.22 3.49
N TYR A 83 2.45 -0.50 2.26
CA TYR A 83 1.92 -1.64 1.53
C TYR A 83 2.21 -2.97 2.25
N LYS A 84 3.40 -3.14 2.84
CA LYS A 84 3.75 -4.34 3.62
C LYS A 84 2.87 -4.46 4.87
N ILE A 85 2.68 -3.37 5.60
CA ILE A 85 1.83 -3.34 6.79
C ILE A 85 0.37 -3.68 6.40
N ALA A 86 -0.18 -3.01 5.39
CA ALA A 86 -1.51 -3.29 4.88
C ALA A 86 -1.66 -4.75 4.43
N ALA A 87 -0.63 -5.33 3.80
CA ALA A 87 -0.66 -6.72 3.37
C ALA A 87 -0.70 -7.68 4.57
N VAL A 88 0.04 -7.41 5.64
CA VAL A 88 -0.03 -8.21 6.88
C VAL A 88 -1.45 -8.18 7.44
N ILE A 89 -2.06 -6.99 7.54
CA ILE A 89 -3.42 -6.83 8.06
C ILE A 89 -4.42 -7.59 7.19
N SER A 90 -4.42 -7.36 5.88
CA SER A 90 -5.34 -8.01 4.94
C SER A 90 -5.21 -9.53 4.98
N LYS A 91 -3.99 -10.07 5.11
CA LYS A 91 -3.76 -11.51 5.22
C LYS A 91 -4.29 -12.07 6.53
N GLN A 92 -4.04 -11.41 7.67
CA GLN A 92 -4.54 -11.83 8.98
C GLN A 92 -6.07 -11.85 9.04
N GLN A 93 -6.72 -10.90 8.37
CA GLN A 93 -8.18 -10.80 8.31
C GLN A 93 -8.81 -11.62 7.18
N SER A 94 -8.03 -12.43 6.46
CA SER A 94 -8.49 -13.25 5.31
C SER A 94 -9.08 -12.45 4.14
N PHE A 95 -8.72 -11.18 3.99
CA PHE A 95 -9.07 -10.32 2.85
C PHE A 95 -8.11 -10.54 1.68
N LEU A 96 -8.22 -11.72 1.05
CA LEU A 96 -7.23 -12.19 0.08
C LEU A 96 -7.20 -11.37 -1.23
N GLU A 97 -8.30 -10.73 -1.63
CA GLU A 97 -8.32 -9.89 -2.83
C GLU A 97 -7.61 -8.55 -2.63
N GLU A 98 -7.84 -7.93 -1.47
CA GLU A 98 -7.11 -6.75 -1.02
C GLU A 98 -5.62 -7.09 -0.87
N TRP A 99 -5.30 -8.23 -0.27
CA TRP A 99 -3.93 -8.70 -0.18
C TRP A 99 -3.27 -8.87 -1.56
N ALA A 100 -3.96 -9.47 -2.53
CA ALA A 100 -3.44 -9.62 -3.88
C ALA A 100 -3.21 -8.27 -4.59
N SER A 101 -4.09 -7.29 -4.35
CA SER A 101 -3.90 -5.92 -4.87
C SER A 101 -2.70 -5.23 -4.23
N LEU A 102 -2.49 -5.42 -2.93
CA LEU A 102 -1.31 -4.91 -2.22
C LEU A 102 -0.01 -5.54 -2.71
N GLN A 103 0.00 -6.85 -2.97
CA GLN A 103 1.18 -7.52 -3.56
C GLN A 103 1.49 -7.01 -4.98
N ASN A 104 0.46 -6.72 -5.77
CA ASN A 104 0.64 -6.07 -7.07
C ASN A 104 1.29 -4.69 -6.92
N ASN A 105 0.81 -3.88 -5.98
CA ASN A 105 1.34 -2.53 -5.76
C ASN A 105 2.76 -2.55 -5.17
N LEU A 106 3.07 -3.51 -4.30
CA LEU A 106 4.44 -3.78 -3.85
C LEU A 106 5.36 -4.07 -5.03
N GLY A 107 4.93 -4.90 -5.98
CA GLY A 107 5.70 -5.19 -7.18
C GLY A 107 6.03 -3.94 -7.99
N VAL A 108 5.06 -3.04 -8.15
CA VAL A 108 5.28 -1.75 -8.82
C VAL A 108 6.26 -0.89 -8.02
N ALA A 109 6.05 -0.73 -6.71
CA ALA A 109 6.91 0.09 -5.86
C ALA A 109 8.37 -0.39 -5.85
N TYR A 110 8.59 -1.71 -5.80
CA TYR A 110 9.93 -2.29 -5.92
C TYR A 110 10.55 -2.12 -7.32
N THR A 111 9.73 -2.09 -8.37
CA THR A 111 10.20 -1.76 -9.73
C THR A 111 10.67 -0.31 -9.80
N ASP A 112 9.99 0.61 -9.13
CA ASP A 112 10.31 2.04 -9.11
C ASP A 112 11.40 2.42 -8.09
N ARG A 113 11.66 1.54 -7.11
CA ARG A 113 12.56 1.80 -5.97
C ARG A 113 13.94 2.28 -6.40
N ILE A 114 14.33 3.42 -5.85
CA ILE A 114 15.61 4.10 -6.10
C ILE A 114 16.74 3.53 -5.22
N LYS A 115 16.43 3.16 -3.96
CA LYS A 115 17.42 2.64 -3.01
C LYS A 115 17.68 1.14 -3.23
N GLY A 116 18.88 0.69 -2.88
CA GLY A 116 19.30 -0.72 -2.94
C GLY A 116 19.80 -1.17 -4.32
N ILE A 117 20.07 -2.47 -4.45
CA ILE A 117 20.55 -3.07 -5.69
C ILE A 117 19.35 -3.33 -6.61
N LYS A 118 19.45 -2.91 -7.88
CA LYS A 118 18.33 -3.00 -8.83
C LYS A 118 17.87 -4.43 -9.08
N SER A 119 18.80 -5.40 -9.18
CA SER A 119 18.46 -6.83 -9.34
C SER A 119 17.59 -7.33 -8.19
N ASP A 120 18.00 -7.05 -6.96
CA ASP A 120 17.34 -7.53 -5.76
C ASP A 120 15.93 -6.93 -5.65
N ASN A 121 15.79 -5.64 -5.98
CA ASN A 121 14.50 -4.98 -6.04
C ASN A 121 13.56 -5.66 -7.06
N LEU A 122 14.08 -6.03 -8.24
CA LEU A 122 13.29 -6.73 -9.26
C LEU A 122 12.93 -8.16 -8.84
N GLU A 123 13.81 -8.87 -8.14
CA GLU A 123 13.51 -10.20 -7.59
C GLU A 123 12.35 -10.13 -6.59
N VAL A 124 12.37 -9.14 -5.68
CA VAL A 124 11.27 -8.92 -4.74
C VAL A 124 9.98 -8.55 -5.49
N ALA A 125 10.07 -7.70 -6.52
CA ALA A 125 8.90 -7.34 -7.33
C ALA A 125 8.27 -8.56 -8.02
N ILE A 126 9.09 -9.45 -8.60
CA ILE A 126 8.63 -10.67 -9.26
C ILE A 126 7.90 -11.58 -8.27
N VAL A 127 8.44 -11.74 -7.05
CA VAL A 127 7.78 -12.52 -6.00
C VAL A 127 6.42 -11.93 -5.66
N ALA A 128 6.33 -10.62 -5.44
CA ALA A 128 5.08 -9.94 -5.11
C ALA A 128 4.03 -10.09 -6.24
N PHE A 129 4.42 -9.94 -7.51
CA PHE A 129 3.50 -10.16 -8.63
C PHE A 129 3.03 -11.62 -8.73
N ARG A 130 3.91 -12.59 -8.50
CA ARG A 130 3.55 -14.02 -8.49
C ARG A 130 2.54 -14.36 -7.39
N ASP A 131 2.71 -13.76 -6.21
CA ASP A 131 1.80 -13.90 -5.08
C ASP A 131 0.40 -13.35 -5.41
N ALA A 132 0.33 -12.16 -6.00
CA ALA A 132 -0.93 -11.56 -6.47
C ALA A 132 -1.65 -12.45 -7.50
N ILE A 133 -0.91 -12.95 -8.48
CA ILE A 133 -1.44 -13.82 -9.54
C ILE A 133 -1.97 -15.14 -8.96
N THR A 134 -1.27 -15.72 -7.98
CA THR A 134 -1.66 -17.00 -7.37
C THR A 134 -3.06 -16.91 -6.75
N VAL A 135 -3.35 -15.82 -6.03
CA VAL A 135 -4.68 -15.61 -5.45
C VAL A 135 -5.73 -15.36 -6.52
N ARG A 136 -5.45 -14.50 -7.51
CA ARG A 136 -6.38 -14.19 -8.61
C ARG A 136 -6.73 -15.44 -9.43
N LYS A 137 -5.77 -16.34 -9.67
CA LYS A 137 -6.00 -17.63 -10.34
C LYS A 137 -6.89 -18.55 -9.52
N LYS A 138 -6.63 -18.71 -8.22
CA LYS A 138 -7.48 -19.54 -7.34
C LYS A 138 -8.93 -19.06 -7.34
N LYS A 139 -9.16 -17.74 -7.29
CA LYS A 139 -10.49 -17.16 -7.39
C LYS A 139 -11.18 -17.50 -8.71
N ASN A 140 -10.49 -17.34 -9.84
CA ASN A 140 -11.05 -17.62 -11.17
C ASN A 140 -11.52 -19.09 -11.30
N ILE A 141 -10.74 -20.03 -10.76
CA ILE A 141 -11.12 -21.45 -10.71
C ILE A 141 -12.40 -21.65 -9.87
N GLN A 142 -12.49 -21.02 -8.70
CA GLN A 142 -13.68 -21.12 -7.83
C GLN A 142 -14.93 -20.47 -8.42
N SER A 143 -14.79 -19.37 -9.16
CA SER A 143 -15.93 -18.71 -9.84
C SER A 143 -16.43 -19.52 -11.04
N ASN A 144 -15.55 -20.22 -11.74
CA ASN A 144 -15.94 -21.05 -12.89
C ASN A 144 -16.52 -22.41 -12.47
N GLY A 145 -16.18 -22.91 -11.28
CA GLY A 145 -16.75 -24.15 -10.71
C GLY A 145 -18.15 -24.02 -10.12
N ARG A 146 -18.72 -22.81 -10.00
CA ARG A 146 -20.10 -22.58 -9.51
C ARG A 146 -21.13 -22.40 -10.63
N LYS A 147 -20.75 -22.61 -11.89
CA LYS A 147 -21.63 -22.57 -13.06
C LYS A 147 -21.74 -23.95 -13.71
N LEU A 148 -22.26 -24.95 -12.99
CA LEU A 148 -22.75 -26.21 -13.55
C LEU A 148 -23.91 -26.71 -12.68
#